data_AF-A0A7S0QYD3-F1
#
_entry.id   AF-A0A7S0QYD3-F1
#
_cell.length_a   1.000
_cell.length_b   1.000
_cell.length_c   1.000
_cell.angle_alpha   90.00
_cell.angle_beta   90.00
_cell.angle_gamma   90.00
#
_symmetry.space_group_name_H-M   'P 1'
#
loop_
_entity.id
_entity.type
_entity.pdbx_description
1 polymer ?
#
loop_
_entity_poly.entity_id
_entity_poly.type
_entity_poly.pdbx_seq_one_letter_code
_entity_poly.pdbx_strand_id
1 'polypeptide(L)'
;DQTDETHILKMETIVNWLQEDLEVGPLEFDIEKECSNGVLLGRILTQYGLQTDLNSFSNKHTPDAKLANFKRLEPVFRSLNVRFDSHIASQLMTEERGVALKFLQQLKVTLDATKTGATNPRSTSLLLKTNRLAQKPQFRAMQEQTFDTMLRLKTGNPKEYRMQNHLRLFEEEAVRQQRFAEQNDALDRLDKEQYLSDMRTVHLSKLSENKAYLQDWERQGRINHAKNVATQKERERREKRFEVSVRDTTRRATVAESRRAAEDVAGGIGAFEDSLRRFQVPPFA
;
A
#
# COMPACT_ATOMS: atom_id res chain seq x y z
N ASP A 1 25.25 4.92 9.49
CA ASP A 1 25.83 6.27 9.37
C ASP A 1 27.33 6.34 9.63
N GLN A 2 27.87 6.11 10.84
CA GLN A 2 29.33 6.19 11.07
C GLN A 2 30.19 5.22 10.24
N THR A 3 29.66 4.05 9.88
CA THR A 3 30.34 3.08 9.01
C THR A 3 30.37 3.50 7.54
N ASP A 4 29.40 4.30 7.07
CA ASP A 4 29.36 4.75 5.68
C ASP A 4 30.26 5.97 5.49
N GLU A 5 30.29 6.93 6.43
CA GLU A 5 31.19 8.10 6.35
C GLU A 5 32.67 7.71 6.34
N THR A 6 33.06 6.77 7.22
CA THR A 6 34.44 6.26 7.26
C THR A 6 34.81 5.44 6.02
N HIS A 7 33.83 4.80 5.38
CA HIS A 7 34.02 4.07 4.14
C HIS A 7 34.20 5.03 2.94
N ILE A 8 33.44 6.13 2.91
CA ILE A 8 33.53 7.17 1.87
C ILE A 8 34.89 7.88 1.93
N LEU A 9 35.36 8.31 3.11
CA LEU A 9 36.68 8.95 3.27
C LEU A 9 37.83 8.02 2.87
N LYS A 10 37.70 6.73 3.16
CA LYS A 10 38.66 5.70 2.76
C LYS A 10 38.65 5.45 1.25
N MET A 11 37.48 5.49 0.61
CA MET A 11 37.32 5.43 -0.85
C MET A 11 38.04 6.60 -1.51
N GLU A 12 37.76 7.84 -1.09
CA GLU A 12 38.40 9.04 -1.63
C GLU A 12 39.92 9.01 -1.50
N THR A 13 40.45 8.57 -0.35
CA THR A 13 41.91 8.47 -0.15
C THR A 13 42.57 7.46 -1.10
N ILE A 14 41.90 6.36 -1.43
CA ILE A 14 42.41 5.38 -2.40
C ILE A 14 42.29 5.90 -3.82
N VAL A 15 41.16 6.52 -4.18
CA VAL A 15 40.96 7.08 -5.51
C VAL A 15 42.02 8.14 -5.82
N ASN A 16 42.27 9.04 -4.86
CA ASN A 16 43.32 10.06 -5.00
C ASN A 16 44.69 9.41 -5.16
N TRP A 17 45.00 8.36 -4.38
CA TRP A 17 46.24 7.60 -4.56
C TRP A 17 46.36 6.97 -5.97
N LEU A 18 45.30 6.35 -6.48
CA LEU A 18 45.30 5.74 -7.81
C LEU A 18 45.41 6.78 -8.94
N GLN A 19 44.87 7.98 -8.74
CA GLN A 19 44.92 9.04 -9.74
C GLN A 19 46.23 9.83 -9.70
N GLU A 20 46.75 10.15 -8.51
CA GLU A 20 47.95 10.97 -8.32
C GLU A 20 49.26 10.17 -8.49
N ASP A 21 49.37 8.97 -7.90
CA ASP A 21 50.63 8.21 -7.91
C ASP A 21 50.79 7.30 -9.14
N LEU A 22 49.69 6.98 -9.82
CA LEU A 22 49.66 5.95 -10.86
C LEU A 22 49.20 6.42 -12.23
N GLU A 23 48.85 7.70 -12.39
CA GLU A 23 48.36 8.30 -13.65
C GLU A 23 47.28 7.45 -14.34
N VAL A 24 46.51 6.68 -13.56
CA VAL A 24 45.42 5.88 -14.10
C VAL A 24 44.35 6.88 -14.53
N GLY A 25 43.99 6.86 -15.82
CA GLY A 25 42.93 7.71 -16.38
C GLY A 25 41.65 7.68 -15.54
N PRO A 26 40.74 8.66 -15.73
CA PRO A 26 39.64 8.93 -14.81
C PRO A 26 38.88 7.65 -14.47
N LEU A 27 39.01 7.20 -13.23
CA LEU A 27 38.23 6.10 -12.67
C LEU A 27 36.77 6.56 -12.62
N GLU A 28 35.93 5.97 -13.47
CA GLU A 28 34.49 6.18 -13.44
C GLU A 28 33.94 5.56 -12.15
N PHE A 29 33.57 6.42 -11.17
CA PHE A 29 32.74 6.28 -9.97
C PHE A 29 32.65 4.95 -9.15
N ASP A 30 32.84 3.76 -9.72
CA ASP A 30 32.76 2.45 -9.07
C ASP A 30 34.10 1.69 -9.12
N ILE A 31 34.88 1.77 -8.04
CA ILE A 31 36.17 1.08 -7.89
C ILE A 31 36.00 -0.43 -8.01
N GLU A 32 34.92 -0.97 -7.46
CA GLU A 32 34.61 -2.40 -7.49
C GLU A 32 34.53 -2.93 -8.93
N LYS A 33 33.90 -2.19 -9.82
CA LYS A 33 33.71 -2.57 -11.22
C LYS A 33 35.01 -2.54 -12.02
N GLU A 34 35.83 -1.52 -11.79
CA GLU A 34 37.15 -1.39 -12.43
C GLU A 34 38.16 -2.43 -11.90
N CYS A 35 38.07 -2.77 -10.62
CA CYS A 35 38.85 -3.85 -10.03
C CYS A 35 38.40 -5.25 -10.49
N SER A 36 37.13 -5.44 -10.86
CA SER A 36 36.56 -6.76 -11.14
C SER A 36 37.17 -7.46 -12.35
N ASN A 37 37.76 -6.69 -13.29
CA ASN A 37 38.44 -7.24 -14.46
C ASN A 37 39.91 -7.61 -14.19
N GLY A 38 40.49 -7.16 -13.07
CA GLY A 38 41.90 -7.36 -12.74
C GLY A 38 42.89 -6.54 -13.59
N VAL A 39 42.44 -5.84 -14.63
CA VAL A 39 43.28 -4.97 -15.48
C VAL A 39 43.84 -3.79 -14.67
N LEU A 40 43.03 -3.18 -13.80
CA LEU A 40 43.46 -2.10 -12.92
C LEU A 40 44.61 -2.54 -11.99
N LEU A 41 44.48 -3.74 -11.41
CA LEU A 41 45.53 -4.33 -10.57
C LEU A 41 46.82 -4.59 -11.36
N GLY A 42 46.70 -5.07 -12.60
CA GLY A 42 47.83 -5.25 -13.50
C GLY A 42 48.53 -3.92 -13.85
N ARG A 43 47.76 -2.85 -14.10
CA ARG A 43 48.30 -1.50 -14.33
C ARG A 43 49.08 -0.99 -13.12
N ILE A 44 48.50 -1.16 -11.92
CA ILE A 44 49.16 -0.78 -10.67
C ILE A 44 50.52 -1.48 -10.55
N LEU A 45 50.55 -2.80 -10.71
CA LEU A 45 51.79 -3.57 -10.60
C LEU A 45 52.82 -3.23 -11.70
N THR A 46 52.37 -2.81 -12.88
CA THR A 46 53.24 -2.38 -13.97
C THR A 46 53.96 -1.07 -13.62
N GLN A 47 53.28 -0.12 -12.99
CA GLN A 47 53.88 1.16 -12.58
C GLN A 47 55.01 0.99 -11.56
N TYR A 48 54.89 -0.02 -10.68
CA TYR A 48 55.94 -0.38 -9.72
C TYR A 48 57.01 -1.32 -10.31
N GLY A 49 56.95 -1.62 -11.62
CA GLY A 49 57.93 -2.47 -12.31
C GLY A 49 57.86 -3.95 -11.93
N LEU A 50 56.80 -4.38 -11.22
CA LEU A 50 56.65 -5.74 -10.70
C LEU A 50 55.99 -6.68 -11.71
N GLN A 51 55.39 -6.12 -12.76
CA GLN A 51 54.68 -6.86 -13.79
C GLN A 51 54.91 -6.24 -15.17
N THR A 52 55.42 -7.01 -16.12
CA THR A 52 55.75 -6.56 -17.48
C THR A 52 54.70 -6.94 -18.53
N ASP A 53 53.73 -7.77 -18.17
CA ASP A 53 52.89 -8.50 -19.13
C ASP A 53 51.49 -7.91 -19.32
N LEU A 54 51.35 -6.58 -19.20
CA LEU A 54 50.06 -5.88 -19.32
C LEU A 54 49.38 -6.15 -20.68
N ASN A 55 50.16 -6.36 -21.74
CA ASN A 55 49.65 -6.65 -23.09
C ASN A 55 48.86 -7.98 -23.19
N SER A 56 49.06 -8.90 -22.24
CA SER A 56 48.35 -10.17 -22.20
C SER A 56 46.99 -10.10 -21.48
N PHE A 57 46.68 -8.96 -20.85
CA PHE A 57 45.42 -8.76 -20.13
C PHE A 57 44.29 -8.46 -21.10
N SER A 58 43.15 -9.11 -20.89
CA SER A 58 41.95 -8.89 -21.69
C SER A 58 40.99 -7.98 -20.94
N ASN A 59 40.67 -6.80 -21.48
CA ASN A 59 39.69 -5.88 -20.90
C ASN A 59 38.22 -6.28 -21.16
N LYS A 60 37.92 -7.58 -21.16
CA LYS A 60 36.57 -8.11 -21.38
C LYS A 60 35.97 -8.52 -20.04
N HIS A 61 34.74 -8.12 -19.73
CA HIS A 61 34.05 -8.53 -18.50
C HIS A 61 33.52 -9.98 -18.53
N THR A 62 33.95 -10.81 -19.48
CA THR A 62 33.62 -12.24 -19.51
C THR A 62 34.30 -12.98 -18.36
N PRO A 63 33.63 -13.95 -17.70
CA PRO A 63 34.20 -14.67 -16.55
C PRO A 63 35.53 -15.35 -16.88
N ASP A 64 35.68 -15.92 -18.09
CA ASP A 64 36.92 -16.55 -18.55
C ASP A 64 38.10 -15.55 -18.66
N ALA A 65 37.81 -14.31 -19.09
CA ALA A 65 38.83 -13.25 -19.19
C ALA A 65 39.24 -12.73 -17.81
N LYS A 66 38.26 -12.50 -16.92
CA LYS A 66 38.52 -12.15 -15.52
C LYS A 66 39.40 -13.22 -14.86
N LEU A 67 39.05 -14.51 -15.04
CA LEU A 67 39.77 -15.65 -14.49
C LEU A 67 41.23 -15.70 -15.00
N ALA A 68 41.42 -15.54 -16.31
CA ALA A 68 42.76 -15.51 -16.92
C ALA A 68 43.61 -14.35 -16.40
N ASN A 69 43.00 -13.17 -16.18
CA ASN A 69 43.69 -12.00 -15.63
C ASN A 69 44.11 -12.25 -14.16
N PHE A 70 43.21 -12.75 -13.30
CA PHE A 70 43.52 -13.02 -11.89
C PHE A 70 44.54 -14.15 -11.69
N LYS A 71 44.52 -15.18 -12.55
CA LYS A 71 45.54 -16.24 -12.55
C LYS A 71 46.95 -15.71 -12.80
N ARG A 72 47.09 -14.65 -13.63
CA ARG A 72 48.38 -14.01 -13.90
C ARG A 72 48.85 -13.09 -12.79
N LEU A 73 47.92 -12.49 -12.04
CA LEU A 73 48.21 -11.61 -10.91
C LEU A 73 48.62 -12.37 -9.64
N GLU A 74 48.08 -13.57 -9.44
CA GLU A 74 48.38 -14.43 -8.29
C GLU A 74 49.88 -14.59 -7.97
N PRO A 75 50.76 -14.97 -8.92
CA PRO A 75 52.19 -15.15 -8.62
C PRO A 75 52.89 -13.85 -8.21
N VAL A 76 52.46 -12.71 -8.76
CA VAL A 76 53.02 -11.39 -8.45
C VAL A 76 52.64 -10.96 -7.04
N PHE A 77 51.35 -11.07 -6.67
CA PHE A 77 50.91 -10.75 -5.31
C PHE A 77 51.52 -11.66 -4.26
N ARG A 78 51.71 -12.95 -4.59
CA ARG A 78 52.41 -13.89 -3.72
C ARG A 78 53.87 -13.49 -3.50
N SER A 79 54.55 -13.00 -4.54
CA SER A 79 55.93 -12.49 -4.41
C SER A 79 56.04 -11.28 -3.48
N LEU A 80 54.98 -10.45 -3.44
CA LEU A 80 54.83 -9.29 -2.57
C LEU A 80 54.34 -9.64 -1.15
N ASN A 81 54.16 -10.94 -0.88
CA ASN A 81 53.62 -11.47 0.37
C ASN A 81 52.21 -10.93 0.72
N VAL A 82 51.45 -10.55 -0.30
CA VAL A 82 50.03 -10.17 -0.17
C VAL A 82 49.19 -11.44 -0.21
N ARG A 83 48.26 -11.61 0.73
CA ARG A 83 47.35 -12.76 0.74
C ARG A 83 46.33 -12.61 -0.38
N PHE A 84 46.54 -13.32 -1.47
CA PHE A 84 45.64 -13.35 -2.62
C PHE A 84 45.12 -14.77 -2.85
N ASP A 85 44.05 -15.12 -2.13
CA ASP A 85 43.43 -16.44 -2.19
C ASP A 85 42.27 -16.48 -3.20
N SER A 86 41.89 -17.68 -3.65
CA SER A 86 40.77 -17.91 -4.58
C SER A 86 39.44 -17.31 -4.07
N HIS A 87 39.27 -17.19 -2.75
CA HIS A 87 38.12 -16.52 -2.17
C HIS A 87 38.10 -15.01 -2.45
N ILE A 88 39.20 -14.31 -2.18
CA ILE A 88 39.33 -12.88 -2.41
C ILE A 88 39.21 -12.58 -3.91
N ALA A 89 39.83 -13.40 -4.77
CA ALA A 89 39.70 -13.29 -6.22
C ALA A 89 38.24 -13.44 -6.67
N SER A 90 37.50 -14.41 -6.14
CA SER A 90 36.07 -14.57 -6.44
C SER A 90 35.25 -13.38 -5.99
N GLN A 91 35.49 -12.83 -4.80
CA GLN A 91 34.77 -11.68 -4.26
C GLN A 91 35.03 -10.40 -5.07
N LEU A 92 36.28 -10.22 -5.54
CA LEU A 92 36.64 -9.17 -6.49
C LEU A 92 35.91 -9.35 -7.83
N MET A 93 35.83 -10.58 -8.35
CA MET A 93 35.15 -10.88 -9.61
C MET A 93 33.63 -10.60 -9.55
N THR A 94 33.02 -10.83 -8.39
CA THR A 94 31.58 -10.62 -8.12
C THR A 94 31.25 -9.20 -7.64
N GLU A 95 32.21 -8.28 -7.63
CA GLU A 95 32.00 -6.87 -7.26
C GLU A 95 31.43 -6.71 -5.84
N GLU A 96 31.89 -7.55 -4.90
CA GLU A 96 31.45 -7.46 -3.51
C GLU A 96 31.89 -6.13 -2.88
N ARG A 97 30.90 -5.35 -2.42
CA ARG A 97 31.09 -3.98 -1.90
C ARG A 97 32.16 -3.94 -0.80
N GLY A 98 33.15 -3.07 -0.98
CA GLY A 98 34.21 -2.84 0.01
C GLY A 98 35.33 -3.89 0.07
N VAL A 99 35.24 -5.02 -0.66
CA VAL A 99 36.34 -6.00 -0.75
C VAL A 99 37.47 -5.43 -1.60
N ALA A 100 37.14 -4.82 -2.74
CA ALA A 100 38.12 -4.16 -3.62
C ALA A 100 38.89 -3.06 -2.88
N LEU A 101 38.17 -2.21 -2.12
CA LEU A 101 38.76 -1.14 -1.33
C LEU A 101 39.74 -1.66 -0.27
N LYS A 102 39.33 -2.66 0.52
CA LYS A 102 40.19 -3.27 1.55
C LYS A 102 41.44 -3.89 0.95
N PHE A 103 41.28 -4.55 -0.20
CA PHE A 103 42.40 -5.17 -0.91
C PHE A 103 43.39 -4.13 -1.45
N LEU A 104 42.90 -3.06 -2.08
CA LEU A 104 43.73 -1.95 -2.56
C LEU A 104 44.46 -1.24 -1.41
N GLN A 105 43.81 -1.07 -0.25
CA GLN A 105 44.42 -0.53 0.96
C GLN A 105 45.61 -1.38 1.43
N GLN A 106 45.40 -2.70 1.51
CA GLN A 106 46.45 -3.63 1.88
C GLN A 106 47.60 -3.58 0.87
N LEU A 107 47.27 -3.51 -0.43
CA LEU A 107 48.25 -3.42 -1.49
C LEU A 107 49.08 -2.13 -1.39
N LYS A 108 48.44 -0.97 -1.19
CA LYS A 108 49.11 0.32 -1.01
C LYS A 108 50.15 0.26 0.12
N VAL A 109 49.75 -0.22 1.30
CA VAL A 109 50.67 -0.34 2.46
C VAL A 109 51.86 -1.25 2.14
N THR A 110 51.62 -2.36 1.44
CA THR A 110 52.71 -3.27 1.05
C THR A 110 53.66 -2.65 0.03
N LEU A 111 53.15 -1.89 -0.94
CA LEU A 111 53.94 -1.22 -1.96
C LEU A 111 54.76 -0.06 -1.36
N ASP A 112 54.17 0.74 -0.46
CA ASP A 112 54.88 1.82 0.23
C ASP A 112 56.03 1.30 1.11
N ALA A 113 55.83 0.15 1.76
CA ALA A 113 56.88 -0.53 2.51
C ALA A 113 58.03 -1.03 1.62
N THR A 114 57.74 -1.43 0.37
CA THR A 114 58.78 -1.82 -0.60
C THR A 114 59.54 -0.62 -1.15
N LYS A 115 58.89 0.54 -1.34
CA LYS A 115 59.47 1.78 -1.88
C LYS A 115 60.40 2.49 -0.88
N THR A 116 60.08 2.42 0.41
CA THR A 116 60.82 3.13 1.47
C THR A 116 62.02 2.36 2.03
N GLY A 117 62.25 1.11 1.60
CA GLY A 117 63.33 0.27 2.12
C GLY A 117 63.24 -0.04 3.63
N ALA A 118 62.15 0.37 4.29
CA ALA A 118 61.91 0.22 5.72
C ALA A 118 61.43 -1.20 6.05
N THR A 119 62.16 -2.22 5.59
CA THR A 119 61.99 -3.57 6.11
C THR A 119 62.76 -3.69 7.41
N ASN A 120 62.05 -3.79 8.53
CA ASN A 120 62.60 -4.27 9.79
C ASN A 120 63.20 -5.68 9.52
N PRO A 121 64.53 -5.87 9.55
CA PRO A 121 65.18 -7.05 8.95
C PRO A 121 64.94 -8.36 9.70
N ARG A 122 64.20 -8.32 10.82
CA ARG A 122 63.87 -9.51 11.62
C ARG A 122 62.61 -10.27 11.20
N SER A 123 61.77 -9.73 10.32
CA SER A 123 60.54 -10.46 9.88
C SER A 123 60.52 -10.78 8.39
N THR A 124 61.02 -9.92 7.50
CA THR A 124 60.99 -10.17 6.05
C THR A 124 62.18 -10.98 5.53
N SER A 125 63.38 -10.84 6.09
CA SER A 125 64.57 -11.58 5.62
C SER A 125 64.59 -13.06 6.02
N LEU A 126 63.91 -13.40 7.12
CA LEU A 126 63.72 -14.79 7.58
C LEU A 126 62.55 -15.46 6.83
N LEU A 127 61.50 -14.72 6.47
CA LEU A 127 60.35 -15.26 5.74
C LEU A 127 60.59 -15.43 4.23
N LEU A 128 61.48 -14.64 3.62
CA LEU A 128 61.95 -14.91 2.25
C LEU A 128 62.73 -16.25 2.15
N LYS A 129 63.33 -16.70 3.26
CA LYS A 129 64.12 -17.94 3.32
C LYS A 129 63.29 -19.17 3.73
N THR A 130 62.17 -19.01 4.45
CA THR A 130 61.26 -20.12 4.79
C THR A 130 60.40 -20.56 3.60
N ASN A 131 60.34 -19.75 2.54
CA ASN A 131 59.57 -20.09 1.33
C ASN A 131 60.28 -21.06 0.38
N ARG A 132 61.43 -21.65 0.76
CA ARG A 132 62.16 -22.62 -0.09
C ARG A 132 61.32 -23.86 -0.47
N LEU A 133 60.31 -24.22 0.32
CA LEU A 133 59.35 -25.28 -0.02
C LEU A 133 58.33 -24.83 -1.07
N ALA A 134 57.91 -23.56 -1.06
CA ALA A 134 57.06 -22.96 -2.08
C ALA A 134 57.81 -22.53 -3.37
N GLN A 135 59.13 -22.76 -3.41
CA GLN A 135 59.94 -22.56 -4.61
C GLN A 135 60.19 -23.83 -5.41
N LYS A 136 59.75 -25.01 -4.93
CA LYS A 136 59.78 -26.22 -5.77
C LYS A 136 58.78 -26.04 -6.92
N PRO A 137 59.20 -26.20 -8.19
CA PRO A 137 58.34 -25.96 -9.35
C PRO A 137 57.08 -26.85 -9.33
N GLN A 138 57.19 -28.07 -8.77
CA GLN A 138 56.05 -28.98 -8.61
C GLN A 138 55.00 -28.48 -7.61
N PHE A 139 55.42 -27.86 -6.50
CA PHE A 139 54.49 -27.31 -5.50
C PHE A 139 53.80 -26.05 -6.02
N ARG A 140 54.52 -25.22 -6.78
CA ARG A 140 53.93 -24.07 -7.50
C ARG A 140 52.87 -24.52 -8.50
N ALA A 141 53.20 -25.49 -9.35
CA ALA A 141 52.27 -26.04 -10.33
C ALA A 141 51.01 -26.63 -9.66
N MET A 142 51.16 -27.37 -8.57
CA MET A 142 50.04 -27.92 -7.80
C MET A 142 49.15 -26.83 -7.20
N GLN A 143 49.75 -25.77 -6.65
CA GLN A 143 49.00 -24.65 -6.08
C GLN A 143 48.28 -23.83 -7.14
N GLU A 144 48.92 -23.54 -8.28
CA GLU A 144 48.30 -22.86 -9.42
C GLU A 144 47.10 -23.65 -9.96
N GLN A 145 47.23 -24.99 -10.05
CA GLN A 145 46.11 -25.86 -10.44
C GLN A 145 44.98 -25.85 -9.40
N THR A 146 45.31 -25.85 -8.11
CA THR A 146 44.31 -25.81 -7.03
C THR A 146 43.58 -24.47 -7.02
N PHE A 147 44.30 -23.36 -7.21
CA PHE A 147 43.74 -22.01 -7.30
C PHE A 147 42.80 -21.88 -8.51
N ASP A 148 43.23 -22.34 -9.69
CA ASP A 148 42.42 -22.32 -10.93
C ASP A 148 41.16 -23.18 -10.77
N THR A 149 41.29 -24.38 -10.21
CA THR A 149 40.15 -25.29 -9.96
C THR A 149 39.15 -24.67 -8.99
N MET A 150 39.62 -24.10 -7.87
CA MET A 150 38.76 -23.46 -6.87
C MET A 150 38.10 -22.19 -7.40
N LEU A 151 38.81 -21.39 -8.19
CA LEU A 151 38.28 -20.15 -8.75
C LEU A 151 37.21 -20.45 -9.82
N ARG A 152 37.42 -21.48 -10.66
CA ARG A 152 36.40 -21.99 -11.60
C ARG A 152 35.18 -22.61 -10.92
N LEU A 153 35.35 -23.22 -9.75
CA LEU A 153 34.23 -23.76 -8.98
C LEU A 153 33.36 -22.64 -8.41
N LYS A 154 33.99 -21.55 -7.95
CA LYS A 154 33.31 -20.40 -7.34
C LYS A 154 32.70 -19.43 -8.36
N THR A 155 33.38 -19.23 -9.48
CA THR A 155 32.80 -18.51 -10.62
C THR A 155 31.89 -19.47 -11.36
N GLY A 156 30.59 -19.39 -11.06
CA GLY A 156 29.58 -20.33 -11.53
C GLY A 156 29.74 -20.71 -13.01
N ASN A 157 29.39 -21.96 -13.33
CA ASN A 157 29.57 -22.54 -14.66
C ASN A 157 29.17 -21.52 -15.76
N PRO A 158 30.08 -21.16 -16.69
CA PRO A 158 29.79 -20.19 -17.75
C PRO A 158 28.53 -20.52 -18.56
N LYS A 159 28.16 -21.81 -18.65
CA LYS A 159 26.91 -22.27 -19.27
C LYS A 159 25.67 -21.82 -18.47
N GLU A 160 25.75 -21.90 -17.15
CA GLU A 160 24.67 -21.49 -16.23
C GLU A 160 24.49 -19.97 -16.24
N TYR A 161 25.59 -19.20 -16.24
CA TYR A 161 25.53 -17.74 -16.36
C TYR A 161 24.90 -17.30 -17.70
N ARG A 162 25.24 -17.97 -18.80
CA ARG A 162 24.60 -17.72 -20.11
C ARG A 162 23.12 -18.11 -20.11
N MET A 163 22.76 -19.22 -19.46
CA MET A 163 21.38 -19.65 -19.31
C MET A 163 20.57 -18.61 -18.52
N GLN A 164 21.06 -18.19 -17.35
CA GLN A 164 20.40 -17.19 -16.52
C GLN A 164 20.22 -15.86 -17.25
N ASN A 165 21.24 -15.38 -17.98
CA ASN A 165 21.08 -14.18 -18.79
C ASN A 165 20.03 -14.33 -19.90
N HIS A 166 19.88 -15.52 -20.48
CA HIS A 166 18.83 -15.78 -21.47
C HIS A 166 17.44 -15.84 -20.83
N LEU A 167 17.33 -16.47 -19.66
CA LEU A 167 16.09 -16.58 -18.91
C LEU A 167 15.61 -15.26 -18.31
N ARG A 168 16.53 -14.34 -18.01
CA ARG A 168 16.23 -13.02 -17.42
C ARG A 168 15.18 -12.23 -18.19
N LEU A 169 15.19 -12.32 -19.52
CA LEU A 169 14.22 -11.64 -20.40
C LEU A 169 12.79 -12.15 -20.16
N PHE A 170 12.64 -13.46 -19.94
CA PHE A 170 11.35 -14.09 -19.68
C PHE A 170 10.88 -13.85 -18.24
N GLU A 171 11.81 -13.86 -17.28
CA GLU A 171 11.50 -13.50 -15.89
C GLU A 171 11.01 -12.05 -15.80
N GLU A 172 11.67 -11.12 -16.49
CA GLU A 172 11.25 -9.72 -16.54
C GLU A 172 9.89 -9.56 -17.23
N GLU A 173 9.62 -10.33 -18.29
CA GLU A 173 8.31 -10.36 -18.93
C GLU A 173 7.22 -10.93 -18.00
N ALA A 174 7.50 -12.01 -17.28
CA ALA A 174 6.58 -12.61 -16.32
C ALA A 174 6.23 -11.63 -15.19
N VAL A 175 7.24 -10.94 -14.63
CA VAL A 175 7.01 -9.90 -13.60
C VAL A 175 6.17 -8.75 -14.16
N ARG A 176 6.40 -8.35 -15.40
CA ARG A 176 5.60 -7.30 -16.06
C ARG A 176 4.15 -7.72 -16.22
N GLN A 177 3.90 -8.93 -16.73
CA GLN A 177 2.56 -9.48 -16.91
C GLN A 177 1.84 -9.62 -15.56
N GLN A 178 2.54 -10.10 -14.53
CA GLN A 178 1.97 -10.23 -13.20
C GLN A 178 1.57 -8.87 -12.61
N ARG A 179 2.44 -7.86 -12.70
CA ARG A 179 2.10 -6.49 -12.25
C ARG A 179 0.91 -5.92 -13.01
N PHE A 180 0.81 -6.17 -14.31
CA PHE A 180 -0.32 -5.74 -15.12
C PHE A 180 -1.62 -6.45 -14.70
N ALA A 181 -1.56 -7.75 -14.45
CA ALA A 181 -2.69 -8.53 -13.94
C ALA A 181 -3.14 -8.02 -12.56
N GLU A 182 -2.21 -7.78 -11.64
CA GLU A 182 -2.50 -7.23 -10.31
C GLU A 182 -3.17 -5.85 -10.38
N GLN A 183 -2.73 -4.99 -11.31
CA GLN A 183 -3.35 -3.68 -11.53
C GLN A 183 -4.79 -3.80 -12.07
N ASN A 184 -5.01 -4.68 -13.04
CA ASN A 184 -6.36 -4.91 -13.58
C ASN A 184 -7.28 -5.53 -12.53
N ASP A 185 -6.79 -6.51 -11.76
CA ASP A 185 -7.56 -7.11 -10.66
C ASP A 185 -7.94 -6.07 -9.60
N ALA A 186 -7.07 -5.11 -9.31
CA ALA A 186 -7.36 -4.02 -8.40
C ALA A 186 -8.44 -3.08 -8.96
N LEU A 187 -8.37 -2.73 -10.26
CA LEU A 187 -9.39 -1.93 -10.93
C LEU A 187 -10.76 -2.64 -10.94
N ASP A 188 -10.78 -3.92 -11.32
CA ASP A 188 -12.00 -4.74 -11.34
C ASP A 188 -12.66 -4.84 -9.95
N ARG A 189 -11.86 -4.91 -8.88
CA ARG A 189 -12.38 -4.88 -7.49
C ARG A 189 -13.02 -3.55 -7.17
N LEU A 190 -12.37 -2.45 -7.54
CA LEU A 190 -12.86 -1.11 -7.26
C LEU A 190 -14.17 -0.81 -8.01
N ASP A 191 -14.27 -1.20 -9.28
CA ASP A 191 -15.50 -1.09 -10.07
C ASP A 191 -16.64 -1.91 -9.46
N LYS A 192 -16.36 -3.13 -8.99
CA LYS A 192 -17.36 -3.97 -8.30
C LYS A 192 -17.84 -3.32 -7.00
N GLU A 193 -16.94 -2.77 -6.21
CA GLU A 193 -17.29 -2.08 -4.96
C GLU A 193 -18.13 -0.83 -5.22
N GLN A 194 -17.78 -0.03 -6.22
CA GLN A 194 -18.58 1.12 -6.63
C GLN A 194 -19.98 0.70 -7.08
N TYR A 195 -20.07 -0.30 -7.95
CA TYR A 195 -21.36 -0.83 -8.41
C TYR A 195 -22.26 -1.30 -7.26
N LEU A 196 -21.69 -2.04 -6.29
CA LEU A 196 -22.42 -2.50 -5.11
C LEU A 196 -22.83 -1.35 -4.19
N SER A 197 -21.97 -0.35 -4.01
CA SER A 197 -22.28 0.87 -3.25
C SER A 197 -23.45 1.63 -3.89
N ASP A 198 -23.42 1.83 -5.20
CA ASP A 198 -24.48 2.53 -5.95
C ASP A 198 -25.81 1.77 -5.88
N MET A 199 -25.78 0.45 -6.01
CA MET A 199 -26.98 -0.37 -5.82
C MET A 199 -27.55 -0.22 -4.41
N ARG A 200 -26.69 -0.15 -3.39
CA ARG A 200 -27.11 0.08 -2.00
C ARG A 200 -27.69 1.47 -1.81
N THR A 201 -27.09 2.52 -2.36
CA THR A 201 -27.60 3.89 -2.21
C THR A 201 -28.96 4.04 -2.88
N VAL A 202 -29.15 3.47 -4.07
CA VAL A 202 -30.44 3.44 -4.77
C VAL A 202 -31.49 2.71 -3.93
N HIS A 203 -31.14 1.57 -3.34
CA HIS A 203 -32.08 0.82 -2.50
C HIS A 203 -32.47 1.61 -1.23
N LEU A 204 -31.49 2.24 -0.57
CA LEU A 204 -31.73 3.08 0.59
C LEU A 204 -32.57 4.33 0.26
N SER A 205 -32.33 4.96 -0.89
CA SER A 205 -33.13 6.08 -1.39
C SER A 205 -34.59 5.65 -1.60
N LYS A 206 -34.83 4.51 -2.26
CA LYS A 206 -36.19 3.96 -2.44
C LYS A 206 -36.88 3.66 -1.11
N LEU A 207 -36.17 3.09 -0.14
CA LEU A 207 -36.71 2.84 1.20
C LEU A 207 -37.05 4.14 1.94
N SER A 208 -36.19 5.15 1.83
CA SER A 208 -36.40 6.47 2.42
C SER A 208 -37.62 7.16 1.82
N GLU A 209 -37.73 7.17 0.48
CA GLU A 209 -38.88 7.72 -0.25
C GLU A 209 -40.18 7.01 0.10
N ASN A 210 -40.16 5.67 0.15
CA ASN A 210 -41.32 4.89 0.54
C ASN A 210 -41.77 5.20 1.98
N LYS A 211 -40.81 5.32 2.90
CA LYS A 211 -41.09 5.71 4.29
C LYS A 211 -41.69 7.11 4.38
N ALA A 212 -41.15 8.08 3.64
CA ALA A 212 -41.68 9.44 3.60
C ALA A 212 -43.11 9.46 3.05
N TYR A 213 -43.36 8.72 1.96
CA TYR A 213 -44.69 8.58 1.39
C TYR A 213 -45.70 7.99 2.38
N LEU A 214 -45.35 6.94 3.10
CA LEU A 214 -46.21 6.34 4.13
C LEU A 214 -46.53 7.32 5.27
N GLN A 215 -45.54 8.10 5.71
CA GLN A 215 -45.76 9.10 6.75
C GLN A 215 -46.71 10.21 6.30
N ASP A 216 -46.57 10.67 5.06
CA ASP A 216 -47.46 11.68 4.48
C ASP A 216 -48.87 11.12 4.27
N TRP A 217 -48.97 9.87 3.80
CA TRP A 217 -50.24 9.17 3.65
C TRP A 217 -50.96 9.02 4.99
N GLU A 218 -50.26 8.59 6.04
CA GLU A 218 -50.83 8.50 7.39
C GLU A 218 -51.27 9.88 7.92
N ARG A 219 -50.45 10.92 7.70
CA ARG A 219 -50.77 12.29 8.10
C ARG A 219 -52.05 12.76 7.42
N GLN A 220 -52.15 12.57 6.10
CA GLN A 220 -53.35 12.89 5.33
C GLN A 220 -54.56 12.08 5.80
N GLY A 221 -54.37 10.79 6.07
CA GLY A 221 -55.40 9.91 6.62
C GLY A 221 -55.93 10.42 7.96
N ARG A 222 -55.05 10.81 8.89
CA ARG A 222 -55.43 11.41 10.18
C ARG A 222 -56.17 12.73 10.02
N ILE A 223 -55.70 13.62 9.14
CA ILE A 223 -56.37 14.90 8.85
C ILE A 223 -57.77 14.65 8.28
N ASN A 224 -57.90 13.75 7.32
CA ASN A 224 -59.18 13.41 6.70
C ASN A 224 -60.13 12.75 7.70
N HIS A 225 -59.64 11.83 8.53
CA HIS A 225 -60.43 11.23 9.61
C HIS A 225 -60.90 12.30 10.61
N ALA A 226 -60.02 13.20 11.04
CA ALA A 226 -60.37 14.29 11.95
C ALA A 226 -61.44 15.23 11.34
N LYS A 227 -61.33 15.55 10.04
CA LYS A 227 -62.35 16.31 9.31
C LYS A 227 -63.68 15.57 9.28
N ASN A 228 -63.69 14.29 8.93
CA ASN A 228 -64.91 13.48 8.88
C ASN A 228 -65.57 13.38 10.25
N VAL A 229 -64.79 13.15 11.31
CA VAL A 229 -65.29 13.13 12.70
C VAL A 229 -65.86 14.49 13.11
N ALA A 230 -65.23 15.60 12.72
CA ALA A 230 -65.74 16.94 13.01
C ALA A 230 -67.06 17.21 12.27
N THR A 231 -67.15 16.86 10.99
CA THR A 231 -68.39 16.96 10.21
C THR A 231 -69.49 16.09 10.79
N GLN A 232 -69.18 14.87 11.23
CA GLN A 232 -70.14 13.97 11.87
C GLN A 232 -70.66 14.56 13.18
N LYS A 233 -69.78 15.04 14.06
CA LYS A 233 -70.16 15.73 15.30
C LYS A 233 -71.02 16.97 15.01
N GLU A 234 -70.71 17.73 13.96
CA GLU A 234 -71.51 18.89 13.58
C GLU A 234 -72.91 18.50 13.09
N ARG A 235 -73.03 17.43 12.29
CA ARG A 235 -74.32 16.87 11.86
C ARG A 235 -75.16 16.42 13.07
N GLU A 236 -74.57 15.65 13.98
CA GLU A 236 -75.24 15.22 15.21
C GLU A 236 -75.68 16.41 16.08
N ARG A 237 -74.85 17.47 16.17
CA ARG A 237 -75.23 18.71 16.88
C ARG A 237 -76.39 19.44 16.19
N ARG A 238 -76.42 19.50 14.86
CA ARG A 238 -77.53 20.11 14.11
C ARG A 238 -78.82 19.30 14.27
N GLU A 239 -78.72 17.97 14.21
CA GLU A 239 -79.85 17.06 14.41
C GLU A 239 -80.44 17.19 15.82
N LYS A 240 -79.61 17.15 16.87
CA LYS A 240 -80.07 17.39 18.25
C LYS A 240 -80.72 18.76 18.43
N ARG A 241 -80.17 19.81 17.80
CA ARG A 241 -80.78 21.16 17.83
C ARG A 241 -82.14 21.17 17.15
N PHE A 242 -82.26 20.51 16.00
CA PHE A 242 -83.52 20.37 15.30
C PHE A 242 -84.54 19.59 16.14
N GLU A 243 -84.15 18.47 16.73
CA GLU A 243 -85.00 17.68 17.62
C GLU A 243 -85.51 18.49 18.81
N VAL A 244 -84.62 19.23 19.50
CA VAL A 244 -85.02 20.14 20.59
C VAL A 244 -85.98 21.22 20.10
N SER A 245 -85.70 21.82 18.95
CA SER A 245 -86.59 22.82 18.34
C SER A 245 -87.98 22.26 18.03
N VAL A 246 -88.06 21.04 17.48
CA VAL A 246 -89.33 20.38 17.17
C VAL A 246 -90.08 20.02 18.47
N ARG A 247 -89.37 19.51 19.49
CA ARG A 247 -89.98 19.23 20.80
C ARG A 247 -90.51 20.50 21.46
N ASP A 248 -89.80 21.62 21.33
CA ASP A 248 -90.26 22.90 21.88
C ASP A 248 -91.48 23.45 21.12
N THR A 249 -91.53 23.32 19.79
CA THR A 249 -92.70 23.75 19.01
C THR A 249 -93.92 22.87 19.28
N THR A 250 -93.76 21.54 19.36
CA THR A 250 -94.85 20.64 19.72
C THR A 250 -95.34 20.91 21.13
N ARG A 251 -94.43 21.07 22.12
CA ARG A 251 -94.80 21.44 23.50
C ARG A 251 -95.57 22.77 23.55
N ARG A 252 -95.14 23.77 22.78
CA ARG A 252 -95.87 25.06 22.69
C ARG A 252 -97.25 24.88 22.07
N ALA A 253 -97.38 24.07 21.03
CA ALA A 253 -98.66 23.77 20.39
C ALA A 253 -99.61 23.03 21.34
N THR A 254 -99.15 22.00 22.05
CA THR A 254 -99.96 21.27 23.04
C THR A 254 -100.37 22.16 24.21
N VAL A 255 -99.48 23.04 24.69
CA VAL A 255 -99.82 24.00 25.75
C VAL A 255 -100.84 25.03 25.25
N ALA A 256 -100.72 25.49 24.00
CA ALA A 256 -101.69 26.39 23.40
C ALA A 256 -103.05 25.70 23.19
N GLU A 257 -103.06 24.44 22.77
CA GLU A 257 -104.27 23.62 22.63
C GLU A 257 -104.92 23.34 23.98
N SER A 258 -104.16 22.92 24.99
CA SER A 258 -104.68 22.73 26.36
C SER A 258 -105.21 24.03 26.95
N ARG A 259 -104.56 25.16 26.64
CA ARG A 259 -105.03 26.49 27.04
C ARG A 259 -106.35 26.84 26.36
N ARG A 260 -106.47 26.62 25.04
CA ARG A 260 -107.73 26.82 24.30
C ARG A 260 -108.83 25.91 24.83
N ALA A 261 -108.54 24.63 25.05
CA ALA A 261 -109.50 23.70 25.63
C ALA A 261 -109.94 24.12 27.04
N ALA A 262 -109.03 24.64 27.87
CA ALA A 262 -109.37 25.19 29.18
C ALA A 262 -110.22 26.47 29.07
N GLU A 263 -109.92 27.35 28.11
CA GLU A 263 -110.71 28.55 27.81
C GLU A 263 -112.12 28.17 27.30
N ASP A 264 -112.25 27.16 26.43
CA ASP A 264 -113.52 26.64 25.92
C ASP A 264 -114.34 25.96 27.01
N VAL A 265 -113.71 25.15 27.87
CA VAL A 265 -114.41 24.55 29.03
C VAL A 265 -114.85 25.64 30.01
N ALA A 266 -114.02 26.64 30.29
CA ALA A 266 -114.42 27.76 31.16
C ALA A 266 -115.58 28.57 30.57
N GLY A 267 -115.54 28.86 29.26
CA GLY A 267 -116.64 29.53 28.55
C GLY A 267 -117.90 28.67 28.47
N GLY A 268 -117.75 27.37 28.24
CA GLY A 268 -118.82 26.38 28.18
C GLY A 268 -119.48 26.15 29.54
N ILE A 269 -118.70 26.11 30.63
CA ILE A 269 -119.23 26.10 32.00
C ILE A 269 -120.03 27.39 32.25
N GLY A 270 -119.52 28.56 31.86
CA GLY A 270 -120.28 29.80 31.97
C GLY A 270 -121.61 29.76 31.23
N ALA A 271 -121.61 29.31 29.97
CA ALA A 271 -122.82 29.18 29.15
C ALA A 271 -123.81 28.10 29.68
N PHE A 272 -123.28 27.03 30.27
CA PHE A 272 -124.07 25.98 30.92
C PHE A 272 -124.70 26.49 32.21
N GLU A 273 -123.95 27.19 33.07
CA GLU A 273 -124.47 27.82 34.29
C GLU A 273 -125.55 28.86 33.97
N ASP A 274 -125.36 29.66 32.91
CA ASP A 274 -126.39 30.58 32.42
C ASP A 274 -127.64 29.85 31.91
N SER A 275 -127.50 28.68 31.26
CA SER A 275 -128.62 27.83 30.85
C SER A 275 -129.31 27.14 32.04
N LEU A 276 -128.56 26.77 33.07
CA LEU A 276 -129.10 26.16 34.29
C LEU A 276 -129.89 27.17 35.12
N ARG A 277 -129.42 28.43 35.17
CA ARG A 277 -130.18 29.56 35.73
C ARG A 277 -131.48 29.83 34.96
N ARG A 278 -131.51 29.56 33.65
CA ARG A 278 -132.73 29.67 32.82
C ARG A 278 -133.70 28.49 33.01
N PHE A 279 -133.21 27.29 33.33
CA PHE A 279 -134.04 26.09 33.55
C PHE A 279 -134.56 25.94 34.98
N GLN A 280 -134.05 26.70 35.95
CA GLN A 280 -134.72 26.88 37.24
C GLN A 280 -135.98 27.73 37.06
N VAL A 281 -137.03 27.10 36.55
CA VAL A 281 -138.41 27.57 36.71
C VAL A 281 -138.78 27.38 38.19
N PRO A 282 -139.22 28.44 38.89
CA PRO A 282 -139.62 28.33 40.29
C PRO A 282 -140.90 27.49 40.42
N PRO A 283 -141.07 26.66 41.46
CA PRO A 283 -142.37 26.07 41.75
C PRO A 283 -143.34 27.19 42.18
N PHE A 284 -144.47 27.24 41.49
CA PHE A 284 -145.67 27.96 41.89
C PHE A 284 -146.35 27.26 43.07
N ALA A 285 -147.01 28.10 43.89
CA ALA A 285 -147.97 27.82 44.97
C ALA A 285 -147.40 27.48 46.34
#